data_AF-A0A2E9UPD6-F1
#
_entry.id   AF-A0A2E9UPD6-F1
#
_cell.length_a   1.000
_cell.length_b   1.000
_cell.length_c   1.000
_cell.angle_alpha   90.00
_cell.angle_beta   90.00
_cell.angle_gamma   90.00
#
_symmetry.space_group_name_H-M   'P 1'
#
loop_
_entity.id
_entity.type
_entity.pdbx_description
1 polymer ?
#
loop_
_entity_poly.entity_id
_entity_poly.type
_entity_poly.pdbx_seq_one_letter_code
_entity_poly.pdbx_strand_id
1 'polypeptide(L)'
;MLGNWIGGFFGSILWMLFPSSSRERSIRLSVLVVLILAVSAASLAFPEVRINLPGSNVFTRGSSGPLGLKLGLDLRGGGHLVYQADTETRVDVVFGEEITATQIVDAANAISIPISVKAKGNNTFTITSDIFDVETRDRLETGLNVKFESLEIFQAIETPPPTPDQMEGVLDIINRRVNAFGTEEPIIQTIGDDRIIVQLPGATGSITRVTFSEPVEREDVLTVLVRLEQPFTSLDQDGPRTFRIKTNTLGASRKDEIRNTLAEQLGVPVESFQVNSGIDEAKSLIGQTALLEFKERTCSDRFCIDFTDSDIGLTGDDLERADPVVDSTGIGWSISIQFNDRGTDIFSDLTRRITGVETKRIAIILDDEQLLAPVARAWIRDGRSEITGNFTREEVRTRSIQLDSGRLPVPLKIIQESDVDALLGSESLKRSLMAGIVGLGLVMLFMVAYYRMAGLVAAVSLVVYSLIVLAIFKMIPITLTLSHIGGFILSIGMAVDANVLIFERMKEEVRIGRTLASSMEVGFNRAWPAIRDGNFSTLITCIVLIWFGDRLGGGLITGFAISLMIGVFASMFTAVVVSRNLLQLLAWIGLGRKISLFTPERLRRAGDAAAGGS
;
A
#
# COMPACT_ATOMS: atom_id res chain seq x y z
N MET A 1 -11.97 -11.93 25.26
CA MET A 1 -11.33 -10.92 26.15
C MET A 1 -11.35 -9.49 25.59
N LEU A 2 -11.25 -9.27 24.27
CA LEU A 2 -11.38 -7.93 23.65
C LEU A 2 -12.77 -7.28 23.78
N GLY A 3 -13.86 -8.06 23.75
CA GLY A 3 -15.23 -7.55 23.89
C GLY A 3 -15.53 -6.90 25.26
N ASN A 4 -14.93 -7.39 26.34
CA ASN A 4 -15.09 -6.80 27.68
C ASN A 4 -14.26 -5.53 27.87
N TRP A 5 -13.13 -5.39 27.15
CA TRP A 5 -12.30 -4.19 27.19
C TRP A 5 -12.93 -3.05 26.39
N ILE A 6 -13.46 -3.34 25.19
CA ILE A 6 -14.17 -2.36 24.37
C ILE A 6 -15.48 -1.95 25.04
N GLY A 7 -16.24 -2.91 25.61
CA GLY A 7 -17.44 -2.62 26.38
C GLY A 7 -17.19 -1.81 27.66
N GLY A 8 -16.07 -2.05 28.35
CA GLY A 8 -15.64 -1.27 29.51
C GLY A 8 -15.11 0.13 29.16
N PHE A 9 -14.39 0.26 28.05
CA PHE A 9 -13.88 1.55 27.56
C PHE A 9 -15.01 2.43 27.02
N PHE A 10 -15.91 1.88 26.21
CA PHE A 10 -17.14 2.57 25.80
C PHE A 10 -18.06 2.83 26.98
N GLY A 11 -18.22 1.90 27.93
CA GLY A 11 -19.01 2.09 29.15
C GLY A 11 -18.47 3.20 30.05
N SER A 12 -17.15 3.35 30.13
CA SER A 12 -16.48 4.43 30.88
C SER A 12 -16.62 5.79 30.18
N ILE A 13 -16.53 5.80 28.84
CA ILE A 13 -16.80 6.98 28.01
C ILE A 13 -18.29 7.38 28.11
N LEU A 14 -19.21 6.43 28.05
CA LEU A 14 -20.65 6.66 28.18
C LEU A 14 -21.01 7.17 29.59
N TRP A 15 -20.40 6.61 30.63
CA TRP A 15 -20.56 7.08 32.02
C TRP A 15 -19.98 8.48 32.24
N MET A 16 -18.87 8.83 31.57
CA MET A 16 -18.33 10.20 31.55
C MET A 16 -19.21 11.18 30.76
N LEU A 17 -19.86 10.72 29.69
CA LEU A 17 -20.72 11.55 28.84
C LEU A 17 -22.07 11.85 29.49
N PHE A 18 -22.56 11.05 30.45
CA PHE A 18 -23.89 11.20 31.09
C PHE A 18 -23.92 11.26 32.64
N PRO A 19 -23.56 12.38 33.31
CA PRO A 19 -23.67 12.55 34.76
C PRO A 19 -24.93 13.34 35.22
N SER A 20 -25.28 13.18 36.50
CA SER A 20 -26.48 13.69 37.18
C SER A 20 -26.41 15.13 37.73
N SER A 21 -25.25 15.79 37.73
CA SER A 21 -25.10 17.19 38.17
C SER A 21 -24.31 18.04 37.17
N SER A 22 -24.75 19.28 36.93
CA SER A 22 -24.30 20.13 35.81
C SER A 22 -22.87 20.66 35.94
N ARG A 23 -22.35 20.82 37.18
CA ARG A 23 -21.05 21.46 37.46
C ARG A 23 -19.87 20.49 37.47
N GLU A 24 -20.07 19.23 37.87
CA GLU A 24 -19.03 18.20 37.77
C GLU A 24 -18.83 17.71 36.33
N ARG A 25 -19.91 17.69 35.55
CA ARG A 25 -19.89 17.29 34.13
C ARG A 25 -18.97 18.21 33.30
N SER A 26 -19.02 19.52 33.52
CA SER A 26 -18.18 20.47 32.77
C SER A 26 -16.69 20.37 33.09
N ILE A 27 -16.34 20.15 34.36
CA ILE A 27 -14.94 20.00 34.80
C ILE A 27 -14.34 18.70 34.23
N ARG A 28 -15.05 17.58 34.32
CA ARG A 28 -14.58 16.29 33.78
C ARG A 28 -14.42 16.33 32.26
N LEU A 29 -15.37 16.94 31.54
CA LEU A 29 -15.26 17.17 30.09
C LEU A 29 -14.07 18.06 29.73
N SER A 30 -13.78 19.08 30.53
CA SER A 30 -12.64 19.98 30.30
C SER A 30 -11.31 19.25 30.48
N VAL A 31 -11.18 18.43 31.53
CA VAL A 31 -9.99 17.58 31.75
C VAL A 31 -9.79 16.59 30.61
N LEU A 32 -10.87 15.95 30.15
CA LEU A 32 -10.82 15.02 29.02
C LEU A 32 -10.38 15.70 27.71
N VAL A 33 -10.83 16.92 27.44
CA VAL A 33 -10.38 17.69 26.26
C VAL A 33 -8.90 18.02 26.34
N VAL A 34 -8.42 18.48 27.50
CA VAL A 34 -7.00 18.79 27.70
C VAL A 34 -6.15 17.53 27.54
N LEU A 35 -6.62 16.39 28.06
CA LEU A 35 -5.96 15.09 27.87
C LEU A 35 -5.89 14.70 26.39
N ILE A 36 -7.01 14.76 25.66
CA ILE A 36 -7.06 14.43 24.22
C ILE A 36 -6.12 15.35 23.44
N LEU A 37 -6.12 16.65 23.74
CA LEU A 37 -5.24 17.61 23.09
C LEU A 37 -3.76 17.36 23.41
N ALA A 38 -3.43 17.03 24.66
CA ALA A 38 -2.08 16.68 25.05
C ALA A 38 -1.60 15.39 24.35
N VAL A 39 -2.45 14.37 24.26
CA VAL A 39 -2.16 13.12 23.54
C VAL A 39 -1.99 13.37 22.05
N SER A 40 -2.88 14.16 21.43
CA SER A 40 -2.77 14.51 20.00
C SER A 40 -1.50 15.29 19.70
N ALA A 41 -1.17 16.29 20.53
CA ALA A 41 0.06 17.07 20.39
C ALA A 41 1.32 16.21 20.60
N ALA A 42 1.34 15.37 21.63
CA ALA A 42 2.44 14.45 21.89
C ALA A 42 2.61 13.43 20.76
N SER A 43 1.51 12.90 20.22
CA SER A 43 1.53 11.98 19.07
C SER A 43 2.15 12.64 17.84
N LEU A 44 1.83 13.90 17.55
CA LEU A 44 2.38 14.62 16.40
C LEU A 44 3.82 15.11 16.61
N ALA A 45 4.26 15.30 17.86
CA ALA A 45 5.60 15.79 18.17
C ALA A 45 6.73 14.78 17.84
N PHE A 46 6.45 13.47 17.91
CA PHE A 46 7.43 12.42 17.66
C PHE A 46 7.10 11.65 16.38
N PRO A 47 7.97 11.54 15.36
CA PRO A 47 7.68 10.83 14.11
C PRO A 47 7.25 9.37 14.35
N GLU A 48 7.91 8.69 15.28
CA GLU A 48 7.57 7.35 15.74
C GLU A 48 7.10 7.35 17.20
N VAL A 49 5.98 6.68 17.46
CA VAL A 49 5.39 6.42 18.77
C VAL A 49 5.51 4.92 19.02
N ARG A 50 6.40 4.54 19.92
CA ARG A 50 6.59 3.16 20.37
C ARG A 50 6.14 3.03 21.81
N ILE A 51 5.02 2.34 22.05
CA ILE A 51 4.49 2.10 23.41
C ILE A 51 4.73 0.64 23.74
N ASN A 52 5.60 0.40 24.72
CA ASN A 52 5.85 -0.92 25.27
C ASN A 52 5.04 -1.07 26.57
N LEU A 53 3.91 -1.76 26.50
CA LEU A 53 3.09 -2.10 27.67
C LEU A 53 3.44 -3.52 28.13
N PRO A 54 3.73 -3.75 29.42
CA PRO A 54 4.02 -5.08 29.93
C PRO A 54 2.80 -6.00 29.74
N GLY A 55 2.96 -7.06 28.95
CA GLY A 55 1.91 -8.05 28.65
C GLY A 55 1.13 -7.84 27.35
N SER A 56 1.49 -6.84 26.52
CA SER A 56 0.90 -6.67 25.18
C SER A 56 1.98 -6.55 24.10
N ASN A 57 1.60 -6.80 22.84
CA ASN A 57 2.46 -6.53 21.68
C ASN A 57 2.92 -5.06 21.67
N VAL A 58 4.17 -4.82 21.28
CA VAL A 58 4.74 -3.47 21.17
C VAL A 58 3.93 -2.68 20.15
N PHE A 59 3.28 -1.60 20.59
CA PHE A 59 2.53 -0.72 19.69
C PHE A 59 3.50 0.26 19.05
N THR A 60 3.86 0.03 17.80
CA THR A 60 4.67 0.95 16.99
C THR A 60 3.79 1.65 15.97
N ARG A 61 3.72 2.98 16.02
CA ARG A 61 3.02 3.82 15.02
C ARG A 61 3.90 4.99 14.59
N GLY A 62 3.84 5.33 13.32
CA GLY A 62 4.71 6.34 12.70
C GLY A 62 5.17 5.87 11.33
N SER A 63 5.68 6.80 10.53
CA SER A 63 6.24 6.54 9.21
C SER A 63 7.31 7.60 8.92
N SER A 64 8.09 7.43 7.85
CA SER A 64 9.08 8.40 7.40
C SER A 64 8.47 9.61 6.68
N GLY A 65 7.14 9.70 6.55
CA GLY A 65 6.43 10.88 6.05
C GLY A 65 6.42 12.08 7.03
N PRO A 66 6.03 13.28 6.56
CA PRO A 66 5.97 14.48 7.40
C PRO A 66 5.00 14.27 8.57
N LEU A 67 5.39 14.75 9.76
CA LEU A 67 4.68 14.52 11.04
C LEU A 67 4.52 13.05 11.45
N GLY A 68 5.22 12.11 10.79
CA GLY A 68 5.08 10.68 11.02
C GLY A 68 3.83 10.05 10.41
N LEU A 69 3.23 10.72 9.41
CA LEU A 69 2.06 10.21 8.69
C LEU A 69 2.46 9.24 7.57
N LYS A 70 1.67 8.18 7.41
CA LYS A 70 1.81 7.23 6.31
C LYS A 70 1.30 7.89 5.02
N LEU A 71 2.14 7.95 3.99
CA LEU A 71 1.80 8.52 2.70
C LEU A 71 1.48 7.40 1.71
N GLY A 72 0.37 7.52 1.00
CA GLY A 72 -0.05 6.60 -0.06
C GLY A 72 0.59 6.92 -1.40
N LEU A 73 0.21 6.12 -2.41
CA LEU A 73 0.77 6.14 -3.76
C LEU A 73 0.83 7.54 -4.38
N ASP A 74 -0.27 8.29 -4.38
CA ASP A 74 -0.34 9.61 -5.03
C ASP A 74 0.61 10.66 -4.42
N LEU A 75 1.07 10.45 -3.19
CA LEU A 75 1.92 11.40 -2.46
C LEU A 75 3.39 11.00 -2.45
N ARG A 76 3.67 9.68 -2.46
CA ARG A 76 5.02 9.13 -2.49
C ARG A 76 5.50 8.73 -3.88
N GLY A 77 4.58 8.62 -4.83
CA GLY A 77 4.77 7.85 -6.05
C GLY A 77 4.85 6.35 -5.78
N GLY A 78 4.87 5.56 -6.84
CA GLY A 78 5.05 4.11 -6.81
C GLY A 78 4.29 3.42 -7.94
N GLY A 79 4.09 2.11 -7.80
CA GLY A 79 3.30 1.33 -8.74
C GLY A 79 1.87 1.04 -8.27
N HIS A 80 0.93 1.08 -9.22
CA HIS A 80 -0.42 0.53 -9.10
C HIS A 80 -0.59 -0.58 -10.13
N LEU A 81 -0.81 -1.80 -9.65
CA LEU A 81 -0.96 -2.99 -10.46
C LEU A 81 -2.33 -3.61 -10.17
N VAL A 82 -3.05 -3.99 -11.22
CA VAL A 82 -4.28 -4.76 -11.10
C VAL A 82 -4.06 -6.11 -11.76
N TYR A 83 -4.12 -7.15 -10.94
CA TYR A 83 -4.07 -8.54 -11.34
C TYR A 83 -5.48 -9.10 -11.42
N GLN A 84 -5.69 -10.04 -12.34
CA GLN A 84 -6.92 -10.83 -12.45
C GLN A 84 -6.53 -12.31 -12.46
N ALA A 85 -7.30 -13.14 -11.76
CA ALA A 85 -7.19 -14.59 -11.85
C ALA A 85 -7.31 -15.04 -13.31
N ASP A 86 -6.34 -15.82 -13.75
CA ASP A 86 -6.36 -16.43 -15.06
C ASP A 86 -7.29 -17.64 -15.02
N THR A 87 -8.49 -17.44 -15.58
CA THR A 87 -9.51 -18.46 -15.77
C THR A 87 -9.59 -18.90 -17.23
N GLU A 88 -8.58 -18.60 -18.05
CA GLU A 88 -8.59 -18.99 -19.46
C GLU A 88 -8.64 -20.51 -19.62
N THR A 89 -9.47 -20.97 -20.55
CA THR A 89 -9.47 -22.37 -20.93
C THR A 89 -8.16 -22.66 -21.65
N ARG A 90 -7.45 -23.70 -21.23
CA ARG A 90 -6.21 -24.14 -21.87
C ARG A 90 -6.50 -25.42 -22.63
N VAL A 91 -5.93 -25.57 -23.81
CA VAL A 91 -6.04 -26.81 -24.57
C VAL A 91 -4.65 -27.41 -24.72
N ASP A 92 -4.42 -28.55 -24.08
CA ASP A 92 -3.19 -29.31 -24.26
C ASP A 92 -3.36 -30.22 -25.49
N VAL A 93 -2.41 -30.12 -26.42
CA VAL A 93 -2.35 -30.92 -27.65
C VAL A 93 -1.04 -31.70 -27.72
N VAL A 94 -1.13 -32.95 -28.17
CA VAL A 94 0.03 -33.82 -28.41
C VAL A 94 0.00 -34.30 -29.85
N PHE A 95 1.14 -34.21 -30.52
CA PHE A 95 1.30 -34.67 -31.90
C PHE A 95 2.26 -35.88 -31.99
N GLY A 96 1.94 -36.82 -32.87
CA GLY A 96 2.78 -37.99 -33.15
C GLY A 96 4.05 -37.67 -33.96
N GLU A 97 4.13 -36.48 -34.56
CA GLU A 97 5.26 -36.02 -35.38
C GLU A 97 5.85 -34.69 -34.89
N GLU A 98 7.12 -34.45 -35.25
CA GLU A 98 7.86 -33.25 -34.84
C GLU A 98 7.29 -31.99 -35.52
N ILE A 99 6.50 -31.24 -34.76
CA ILE A 99 5.80 -30.02 -35.20
C ILE A 99 6.36 -28.82 -34.46
N THR A 100 6.35 -27.65 -35.09
CA THR A 100 6.78 -26.38 -34.46
C THR A 100 5.59 -25.54 -34.03
N ALA A 101 5.74 -24.77 -32.94
CA ALA A 101 4.70 -23.88 -32.43
C ALA A 101 4.18 -22.89 -33.49
N THR A 102 5.06 -22.41 -34.37
CA THR A 102 4.72 -21.54 -35.52
C THR A 102 3.75 -22.21 -36.49
N GLN A 103 3.92 -23.50 -36.76
CA GLN A 103 3.03 -24.24 -37.67
C GLN A 103 1.61 -24.34 -37.08
N ILE A 104 1.50 -24.53 -35.77
CA ILE A 104 0.22 -24.59 -35.05
C ILE A 104 -0.47 -23.23 -35.10
N VAL A 105 0.27 -22.14 -34.86
CA VAL A 105 -0.24 -20.77 -34.98
C VAL A 105 -0.71 -20.48 -36.40
N ASP A 106 0.05 -20.88 -37.43
CA ASP A 106 -0.35 -20.70 -38.83
C ASP A 106 -1.63 -21.48 -39.18
N ALA A 107 -1.76 -22.71 -38.67
CA ALA A 107 -2.96 -23.53 -38.85
C ALA A 107 -4.19 -22.90 -38.19
N ALA A 108 -4.04 -22.36 -36.98
CA ALA A 108 -5.12 -21.68 -36.27
C ALA A 108 -5.50 -20.32 -36.89
N ASN A 109 -4.52 -19.57 -37.38
CA ASN A 109 -4.76 -18.34 -38.13
C ASN A 109 -5.52 -18.62 -39.44
N ALA A 110 -5.26 -19.75 -40.11
CA ALA A 110 -5.97 -20.15 -41.32
C ALA A 110 -7.47 -20.43 -41.08
N ILE A 111 -7.86 -20.75 -39.85
CA ILE A 111 -9.27 -20.94 -39.43
C ILE A 111 -9.82 -19.74 -38.64
N SER A 112 -9.10 -18.61 -38.65
CA SER A 112 -9.45 -17.33 -38.01
C SER A 112 -9.62 -17.42 -36.49
N ILE A 113 -8.84 -18.28 -35.82
CA ILE A 113 -8.85 -18.41 -34.35
C ILE A 113 -7.54 -17.82 -33.81
N PRO A 114 -7.58 -16.67 -33.11
CA PRO A 114 -6.38 -16.13 -32.48
C PRO A 114 -5.98 -17.01 -31.31
N ILE A 115 -4.80 -17.62 -31.39
CA ILE A 115 -4.26 -18.47 -30.32
C ILE A 115 -2.83 -18.08 -29.96
N SER A 116 -2.46 -18.36 -28.72
CA SER A 116 -1.08 -18.39 -28.26
C SER A 116 -0.68 -19.83 -27.97
N VAL A 117 0.52 -20.23 -28.41
CA VAL A 117 1.01 -21.60 -28.27
C VAL A 117 2.31 -21.60 -27.47
N LYS A 118 2.35 -22.38 -26.38
CA LYS A 118 3.56 -22.63 -25.59
C LYS A 118 3.96 -24.11 -25.74
N ALA A 119 5.21 -24.38 -26.08
CA ALA A 119 5.74 -25.74 -26.09
C ALA A 119 6.02 -26.20 -24.65
N LYS A 120 5.58 -27.41 -24.30
CA LYS A 120 5.74 -28.02 -22.97
C LYS A 120 6.77 -29.17 -22.96
N GLY A 121 7.08 -29.71 -24.15
CA GLY A 121 8.05 -30.78 -24.36
C GLY A 121 8.13 -31.13 -25.85
N ASN A 122 8.76 -32.25 -26.19
CA ASN A 122 8.76 -32.74 -27.57
C ASN A 122 7.31 -33.06 -28.00
N ASN A 123 6.85 -32.40 -29.05
CA ASN A 123 5.52 -32.52 -29.66
C ASN A 123 4.30 -32.24 -28.75
N THR A 124 4.51 -31.69 -27.55
CA THR A 124 3.43 -31.33 -26.63
C THR A 124 3.33 -29.82 -26.55
N PHE A 125 2.13 -29.29 -26.79
CA PHE A 125 1.88 -27.86 -26.80
C PHE A 125 0.65 -27.52 -25.98
N THR A 126 0.71 -26.41 -25.26
CA THR A 126 -0.46 -25.81 -24.63
C THR A 126 -0.91 -24.62 -25.48
N ILE A 127 -2.16 -24.67 -25.91
CA ILE A 127 -2.83 -23.62 -26.66
C ILE A 127 -3.70 -22.81 -25.71
N THR A 128 -3.55 -21.49 -25.72
CA THR A 128 -4.40 -20.55 -24.98
C THR A 128 -5.06 -19.59 -25.96
N SER A 129 -6.29 -19.17 -25.66
CA SER A 129 -7.03 -18.19 -26.44
C SER A 129 -7.98 -17.43 -25.53
N ASP A 130 -8.19 -16.15 -25.83
CA ASP A 130 -9.14 -15.29 -25.13
C ASP A 130 -10.58 -15.81 -25.24
N ILE A 131 -10.88 -16.61 -26.28
CA ILE A 131 -12.22 -17.13 -26.59
C ILE A 131 -12.12 -18.62 -26.91
N PHE A 132 -12.38 -19.46 -25.90
CA PHE A 132 -12.54 -20.90 -26.06
C PHE A 132 -13.98 -21.30 -25.68
N ASP A 133 -14.95 -20.84 -26.46
CA ASP A 133 -16.28 -21.45 -26.42
C ASP A 133 -16.25 -22.85 -27.07
N VAL A 134 -17.30 -23.64 -26.82
CA VAL A 134 -17.38 -25.03 -27.30
C VAL A 134 -17.21 -25.10 -28.82
N GLU A 135 -17.79 -24.16 -29.57
CA GLU A 135 -17.69 -24.09 -31.02
C GLU A 135 -16.26 -23.80 -31.50
N THR A 136 -15.55 -22.86 -30.87
CA THR A 136 -14.16 -22.55 -31.24
C THR A 136 -13.22 -23.71 -30.94
N ARG A 137 -13.45 -24.45 -29.85
CA ARG A 137 -12.68 -25.67 -29.52
C ARG A 137 -12.86 -26.75 -30.58
N ASP A 138 -14.10 -27.08 -30.93
CA ASP A 138 -14.41 -28.10 -31.95
C ASP A 138 -13.80 -27.72 -33.31
N ARG A 139 -13.87 -26.43 -33.68
CA ARG A 139 -13.27 -25.92 -34.92
C ARG A 139 -11.75 -25.98 -34.89
N LEU A 140 -11.13 -25.67 -33.75
CA LEU A 140 -9.68 -25.76 -33.59
C LEU A 140 -9.20 -27.21 -33.64
N GLU A 141 -9.85 -28.12 -32.92
CA GLU A 141 -9.55 -29.56 -32.94
C GLU A 141 -9.64 -30.10 -34.36
N THR A 142 -10.76 -29.82 -35.04
CA THR A 142 -10.97 -30.25 -36.43
C THR A 142 -9.91 -29.66 -37.37
N GLY A 143 -9.60 -28.36 -37.24
CA GLY A 143 -8.63 -27.67 -38.09
C GLY A 143 -7.20 -28.20 -37.90
N LEU A 144 -6.78 -28.46 -36.66
CA LEU A 144 -5.47 -29.03 -36.37
C LEU A 144 -5.38 -30.49 -36.84
N ASN A 145 -6.45 -31.28 -36.62
CA ASN A 145 -6.48 -32.67 -37.05
C ASN A 145 -6.40 -32.79 -38.60
N VAL A 146 -7.15 -31.96 -39.33
CA VAL A 146 -7.11 -31.92 -40.81
C VAL A 146 -5.73 -31.46 -41.33
N LYS A 147 -5.06 -30.56 -40.62
CA LYS A 147 -3.80 -29.99 -41.10
C LYS A 147 -2.60 -30.92 -40.88
N PHE A 148 -2.56 -31.60 -39.74
CA PHE A 148 -1.38 -32.34 -39.29
C PHE A 148 -1.56 -33.86 -39.33
N GLU A 149 -2.79 -34.38 -39.36
CA GLU A 149 -3.15 -35.81 -39.37
C GLU A 149 -2.50 -36.67 -38.26
N SER A 150 -1.76 -36.04 -37.35
CA SER A 150 -0.95 -36.64 -36.29
C SER A 150 -1.35 -36.12 -34.91
N LEU A 151 -2.51 -35.46 -34.79
CA LEU A 151 -3.05 -35.01 -33.51
C LEU A 151 -3.52 -36.23 -32.70
N GLU A 152 -2.79 -36.56 -31.63
CA GLU A 152 -3.08 -37.73 -30.79
C GLU A 152 -3.99 -37.38 -29.61
N ILE A 153 -3.77 -36.21 -29.01
CA ILE A 153 -4.50 -35.74 -27.83
C ILE A 153 -4.95 -34.31 -28.06
N PHE A 154 -6.21 -34.03 -27.76
CA PHE A 154 -6.79 -32.69 -27.65
C PHE A 154 -7.59 -32.62 -26.35
N GLN A 155 -7.02 -32.00 -25.31
CA GLN A 155 -7.65 -31.95 -23.99
C GLN A 155 -7.92 -30.51 -23.59
N ALA A 156 -9.20 -30.13 -23.56
CA ALA A 156 -9.63 -28.87 -22.99
C ALA A 156 -9.64 -28.94 -21.46
N ILE A 157 -8.90 -28.03 -20.83
CA ILE A 157 -8.79 -27.84 -19.39
C ILE A 157 -9.49 -26.52 -19.08
N GLU A 158 -10.70 -26.60 -18.55
CA GLU A 158 -11.42 -25.44 -18.02
C GLU A 158 -10.97 -25.18 -16.59
N THR A 159 -10.36 -24.02 -16.35
CA THR A 159 -10.09 -23.54 -15.00
C THR A 159 -11.36 -22.90 -14.43
N PRO A 160 -11.95 -23.44 -13.35
CA PRO A 160 -13.11 -22.80 -12.71
C PRO A 160 -12.73 -21.43 -12.16
N PRO A 161 -13.70 -20.52 -11.97
CA PRO A 161 -13.46 -19.26 -11.29
C PRO A 161 -12.88 -19.51 -9.89
N PRO A 162 -11.98 -18.64 -9.42
CA PRO A 162 -11.31 -18.83 -8.14
C PRO A 162 -12.30 -18.78 -6.99
N THR A 163 -12.08 -19.62 -5.98
CA THR A 163 -12.82 -19.55 -4.72
C THR A 163 -12.31 -18.39 -3.83
N PRO A 164 -13.13 -17.84 -2.91
CA PRO A 164 -12.69 -16.80 -2.00
C PRO A 164 -11.44 -17.20 -1.19
N ASP A 165 -11.37 -18.45 -0.73
CA ASP A 165 -10.23 -18.98 0.04
C ASP A 165 -8.95 -19.02 -0.81
N GLN A 166 -9.06 -19.34 -2.10
CA GLN A 166 -7.93 -19.29 -3.03
C GLN A 166 -7.44 -17.85 -3.24
N MET A 167 -8.36 -16.89 -3.35
CA MET A 167 -8.01 -15.48 -3.49
C MET A 167 -7.38 -14.91 -2.21
N GLU A 168 -7.81 -15.36 -1.03
CA GLU A 168 -7.17 -15.03 0.24
C GLU A 168 -5.74 -15.59 0.32
N GLY A 169 -5.54 -16.84 -0.11
CA GLY A 169 -4.20 -17.43 -0.21
C GLY A 169 -3.29 -16.68 -1.19
N VAL A 170 -3.82 -16.22 -2.32
CA VAL A 170 -3.10 -15.36 -3.25
C VAL A 170 -2.72 -14.02 -2.59
N LEU A 171 -3.66 -13.38 -1.88
CA LEU A 171 -3.39 -12.12 -1.18
C LEU A 171 -2.25 -12.28 -0.16
N ASP A 172 -2.27 -13.34 0.64
CA ASP A 172 -1.21 -13.64 1.62
C ASP A 172 0.15 -13.83 0.95
N ILE A 173 0.20 -14.54 -0.17
CA ILE A 173 1.43 -14.76 -0.93
C ILE A 173 1.97 -13.46 -1.50
N ILE A 174 1.13 -12.65 -2.15
CA ILE A 174 1.55 -11.34 -2.67
C ILE A 174 2.02 -10.45 -1.52
N ASN A 175 1.33 -10.47 -0.38
CA ASN A 175 1.72 -9.69 0.79
C ASN A 175 3.10 -10.11 1.31
N ARG A 176 3.38 -11.42 1.40
CA ARG A 176 4.74 -11.92 1.74
C ARG A 176 5.79 -11.48 0.72
N ARG A 177 5.53 -11.67 -0.59
CA ARG A 177 6.44 -11.28 -1.69
C ARG A 177 6.82 -9.81 -1.61
N VAL A 178 5.82 -8.96 -1.42
CA VAL A 178 5.99 -7.52 -1.43
C VAL A 178 6.61 -7.01 -0.12
N ASN A 179 6.23 -7.55 1.05
CA ASN A 179 6.88 -7.18 2.31
C ASN A 179 8.38 -7.52 2.30
N ALA A 180 8.75 -8.64 1.68
CA ALA A 180 10.15 -9.04 1.59
C ALA A 180 10.99 -8.14 0.67
N PHE A 181 10.36 -7.51 -0.34
CA PHE A 181 10.97 -6.46 -1.16
C PHE A 181 11.35 -5.22 -0.34
N GLY A 182 10.76 -5.03 0.85
CA GLY A 182 11.07 -3.93 1.74
C GLY A 182 10.38 -2.62 1.35
N THR A 183 9.27 -2.68 0.61
CA THR A 183 8.36 -1.55 0.52
C THR A 183 7.80 -1.26 1.91
N GLU A 184 7.74 0.02 2.26
CA GLU A 184 7.09 0.44 3.50
C GLU A 184 5.57 0.27 3.31
N GLU A 185 5.08 -0.94 3.61
CA GLU A 185 3.67 -1.32 3.76
C GLU A 185 2.83 -1.22 2.45
N PRO A 186 2.84 -2.28 1.61
CA PRO A 186 2.02 -2.33 0.41
C PRO A 186 0.52 -2.39 0.72
N ILE A 187 -0.30 -1.87 -0.21
CA ILE A 187 -1.76 -1.99 -0.13
C ILE A 187 -2.18 -3.07 -1.12
N ILE A 188 -2.59 -4.21 -0.59
CA ILE A 188 -3.05 -5.35 -1.39
C ILE A 188 -4.50 -5.63 -0.99
N GLN A 189 -5.39 -5.59 -1.96
CA GLN A 189 -6.83 -5.75 -1.74
C GLN A 189 -7.46 -6.50 -2.90
N THR A 190 -8.45 -7.34 -2.63
CA THR A 190 -9.27 -7.95 -3.67
C THR A 190 -10.30 -6.93 -4.19
N ILE A 191 -10.58 -6.94 -5.50
CA ILE A 191 -11.77 -6.28 -6.08
C ILE A 191 -12.64 -7.35 -6.70
N GLY A 192 -13.91 -7.39 -6.30
CA GLY A 192 -14.83 -8.42 -6.79
C GLY A 192 -14.39 -9.82 -6.39
N ASP A 193 -14.59 -10.78 -7.28
CA ASP A 193 -14.35 -12.20 -6.98
C ASP A 193 -13.02 -12.72 -7.55
N ASP A 194 -12.42 -12.01 -8.53
CA ASP A 194 -11.31 -12.52 -9.33
C ASP A 194 -10.15 -11.53 -9.52
N ARG A 195 -10.17 -10.33 -8.92
CA ARG A 195 -9.11 -9.31 -9.11
C ARG A 195 -8.42 -8.94 -7.82
N ILE A 196 -7.16 -8.53 -7.94
CA ILE A 196 -6.34 -8.02 -6.85
C ILE A 196 -5.67 -6.72 -7.29
N ILE A 197 -5.85 -5.67 -6.49
CA ILE A 197 -5.05 -4.45 -6.59
C ILE A 197 -3.81 -4.64 -5.72
N VAL A 198 -2.66 -4.31 -6.28
CA VAL A 198 -1.40 -4.14 -5.54
C VAL A 198 -0.94 -2.70 -5.73
N GLN A 199 -0.87 -1.94 -4.65
CA GLN A 199 -0.24 -0.62 -4.62
C GLN A 199 1.06 -0.69 -3.84
N LEU A 200 2.12 -0.14 -4.43
CA LEU A 200 3.47 -0.18 -3.89
C LEU A 200 3.99 1.25 -3.69
N PRO A 201 3.55 1.97 -2.64
CA PRO A 201 4.02 3.31 -2.37
C PRO A 201 5.55 3.31 -2.16
N GLY A 202 6.25 4.23 -2.82
CA GLY A 202 7.70 4.33 -2.72
C GLY A 202 8.49 3.25 -3.47
N ALA A 203 7.81 2.33 -4.19
CA ALA A 203 8.47 1.46 -5.19
C ALA A 203 8.77 2.20 -6.50
N THR A 204 8.80 3.53 -6.45
CA THR A 204 9.12 4.42 -7.54
C THR A 204 10.60 4.45 -7.82
N GLY A 205 10.91 4.85 -9.05
CA GLY A 205 12.27 5.08 -9.47
C GLY A 205 12.75 4.08 -10.48
N SER A 206 13.94 4.33 -10.97
CA SER A 206 14.63 3.41 -11.85
C SER A 206 15.86 2.89 -11.14
N ILE A 207 16.01 1.59 -11.19
CA ILE A 207 17.18 0.90 -10.69
C ILE A 207 18.06 0.67 -11.89
N THR A 208 19.13 1.43 -11.93
CA THR A 208 20.10 1.37 -13.00
C THR A 208 21.23 0.46 -12.56
N ARG A 209 21.36 -0.70 -13.19
CA ARG A 209 22.51 -1.59 -13.03
C ARG A 209 23.55 -1.26 -14.09
N VAL A 210 24.70 -0.79 -13.63
CA VAL A 210 25.86 -0.45 -14.45
C VAL A 210 26.95 -1.48 -14.20
N THR A 211 27.42 -2.15 -15.24
CA THR A 211 28.57 -3.04 -15.17
C THR A 211 29.69 -2.47 -16.03
N PHE A 212 30.86 -2.30 -15.43
CA PHE A 212 32.06 -1.80 -16.09
C PHE A 212 32.95 -2.95 -16.57
N SER A 213 33.77 -2.69 -17.60
CA SER A 213 34.72 -3.66 -18.15
C SER A 213 35.90 -3.95 -17.22
N GLU A 214 36.16 -3.08 -16.24
CA GLU A 214 37.22 -3.22 -15.24
C GLU A 214 36.69 -2.80 -13.86
N PRO A 215 37.31 -3.25 -12.75
CA PRO A 215 36.90 -2.83 -11.41
C PRO A 215 37.03 -1.31 -11.23
N VAL A 216 36.02 -0.70 -10.60
CA VAL A 216 35.99 0.74 -10.31
C VAL A 216 35.70 0.93 -8.83
N GLU A 217 36.21 2.00 -8.22
CA GLU A 217 35.91 2.34 -6.83
C GLU A 217 34.56 3.07 -6.72
N ARG A 218 33.85 2.85 -5.61
CA ARG A 218 32.53 3.44 -5.39
C ARG A 218 32.58 4.96 -5.30
N GLU A 219 33.61 5.53 -4.68
CA GLU A 219 33.79 6.98 -4.56
C GLU A 219 33.91 7.67 -5.94
N ASP A 220 34.54 7.02 -6.92
CA ASP A 220 34.74 7.59 -8.25
C ASP A 220 33.41 7.68 -9.01
N VAL A 221 32.62 6.60 -8.96
CA VAL A 221 31.26 6.58 -9.53
C VAL A 221 30.38 7.63 -8.86
N LEU A 222 30.46 7.75 -7.53
CA LEU A 222 29.71 8.74 -6.77
C LEU A 222 30.06 10.18 -7.20
N THR A 223 31.35 10.46 -7.38
CA THR A 223 31.85 11.77 -7.78
C THR A 223 31.32 12.18 -9.16
N VAL A 224 31.29 11.25 -10.11
CA VAL A 224 30.73 11.50 -11.45
C VAL A 224 29.22 11.74 -11.39
N LEU A 225 28.48 10.94 -10.61
CA LEU A 225 27.02 11.11 -10.47
C LEU A 225 26.63 12.45 -9.83
N VAL A 226 27.38 12.89 -8.82
CA VAL A 226 27.19 14.21 -8.19
C VAL A 226 27.48 15.34 -9.17
N ARG A 227 28.54 15.21 -9.98
CA ARG A 227 28.91 16.21 -11.01
C ARG A 227 27.86 16.32 -12.12
N LEU A 228 27.23 15.21 -12.47
CA LEU A 228 26.12 15.16 -13.45
C LEU A 228 24.81 15.74 -12.91
N GLU A 229 24.79 16.24 -11.68
CA GLU A 229 23.60 16.72 -10.96
C GLU A 229 22.45 15.70 -11.01
N GLN A 230 22.77 14.40 -11.06
CA GLN A 230 21.75 13.36 -11.12
C GLN A 230 21.16 13.15 -9.73
N PRO A 231 19.84 13.31 -9.54
CA PRO A 231 19.20 12.96 -8.30
C PRO A 231 19.15 11.43 -8.15
N PHE A 232 20.06 10.87 -7.36
CA PHE A 232 20.05 9.47 -6.94
C PHE A 232 19.74 9.36 -5.44
N THR A 233 19.01 8.31 -5.08
CA THR A 233 18.59 8.00 -3.71
C THR A 233 19.61 7.10 -3.01
N SER A 234 20.15 6.10 -3.72
CA SER A 234 21.25 5.27 -3.23
C SER A 234 22.17 4.84 -4.37
N LEU A 235 23.43 4.65 -4.05
CA LEU A 235 24.44 4.03 -4.90
C LEU A 235 24.98 2.83 -4.14
N ASP A 236 24.65 1.63 -4.58
CA ASP A 236 25.12 0.38 -3.99
C ASP A 236 26.13 -0.30 -4.93
N GLN A 237 27.13 -0.96 -4.37
CA GLN A 237 28.11 -1.73 -5.14
C GLN A 237 27.80 -3.21 -4.96
N ASP A 238 27.33 -3.84 -6.03
CA ASP A 238 26.90 -5.24 -6.04
C ASP A 238 28.08 -6.20 -6.29
N GLY A 239 29.18 -5.66 -6.81
CA GLY A 239 30.43 -6.38 -7.05
C GLY A 239 31.55 -5.43 -7.45
N PRO A 240 32.77 -5.92 -7.67
CA PRO A 240 33.92 -5.07 -7.99
C PRO A 240 33.74 -4.25 -9.27
N ARG A 241 32.84 -4.68 -10.17
CA ARG A 241 32.56 -4.06 -11.48
C ARG A 241 31.12 -3.58 -11.64
N THR A 242 30.25 -3.88 -10.67
CA THR A 242 28.81 -3.74 -10.84
C THR A 242 28.25 -2.81 -9.78
N PHE A 243 27.54 -1.79 -10.24
CA PHE A 243 26.96 -0.76 -9.42
C PHE A 243 25.46 -0.66 -9.68
N ARG A 244 24.74 -0.37 -8.62
CA ARG A 244 23.31 -0.18 -8.65
C ARG A 244 23.01 1.25 -8.21
N ILE A 245 22.45 2.02 -9.12
CA ILE A 245 22.08 3.41 -8.92
C ILE A 245 20.57 3.45 -8.82
N LYS A 246 20.04 3.75 -7.63
CA LYS A 246 18.61 4.02 -7.47
C LYS A 246 18.36 5.50 -7.71
N THR A 247 17.54 5.84 -8.69
CA THR A 247 17.12 7.22 -8.98
C THR A 247 15.59 7.33 -8.90
N ASN A 248 15.06 8.52 -8.60
CA ASN A 248 13.61 8.73 -8.50
C ASN A 248 12.91 8.64 -9.87
N THR A 249 13.59 9.02 -10.94
CA THR A 249 13.20 8.79 -12.34
C THR A 249 14.48 8.79 -13.20
N LEU A 250 14.51 8.00 -14.28
CA LEU A 250 15.52 8.11 -15.32
C LEU A 250 14.85 8.05 -16.69
N GLY A 251 14.72 9.22 -17.32
CA GLY A 251 14.16 9.31 -18.67
C GLY A 251 15.04 8.58 -19.70
N ALA A 252 14.40 7.97 -20.69
CA ALA A 252 15.08 7.19 -21.74
C ALA A 252 16.17 7.99 -22.48
N SER A 253 15.99 9.30 -22.64
CA SER A 253 16.96 10.22 -23.27
C SER A 253 18.22 10.49 -22.44
N ARG A 254 18.14 10.34 -21.11
CA ARG A 254 19.26 10.60 -20.17
C ARG A 254 20.11 9.37 -19.90
N LYS A 255 19.56 8.19 -20.22
CA LYS A 255 20.25 6.89 -20.11
C LYS A 255 21.59 6.89 -20.84
N ASP A 256 21.59 7.32 -22.10
CA ASP A 256 22.79 7.35 -22.92
C ASP A 256 23.79 8.42 -22.47
N GLU A 257 23.30 9.58 -22.03
CA GLU A 257 24.12 10.67 -21.48
C GLU A 257 24.92 10.20 -20.25
N ILE A 258 24.24 9.57 -19.28
CA ILE A 258 24.87 9.07 -18.06
C ILE A 258 25.82 7.92 -18.37
N ARG A 259 25.40 6.96 -19.21
CA ARG A 259 26.25 5.84 -19.62
C ARG A 259 27.55 6.34 -20.26
N ASN A 260 27.45 7.26 -21.22
CA ASN A 260 28.60 7.78 -21.94
C ASN A 260 29.50 8.61 -21.02
N THR A 261 28.92 9.43 -20.14
CA THR A 261 29.70 10.25 -19.21
C THR A 261 30.42 9.42 -18.15
N LEU A 262 29.78 8.37 -17.63
CA LEU A 262 30.42 7.41 -16.73
C LEU A 262 31.61 6.73 -17.43
N ALA A 263 31.44 6.27 -18.67
CA ALA A 263 32.51 5.66 -19.43
C ALA A 263 33.68 6.62 -19.70
N GLU A 264 33.38 7.87 -20.05
CA GLU A 264 34.39 8.88 -20.39
C GLU A 264 35.16 9.39 -19.16
N GLN A 265 34.47 9.71 -18.06
CA GLN A 265 35.11 10.29 -16.89
C GLN A 265 35.85 9.28 -16.01
N LEU A 266 35.40 8.02 -16.02
CA LEU A 266 36.09 6.95 -15.30
C LEU A 266 37.21 6.31 -16.15
N GLY A 267 37.21 6.57 -17.47
CA GLY A 267 38.16 5.95 -18.40
C GLY A 267 37.96 4.44 -18.58
N VAL A 268 36.83 3.89 -18.09
CA VAL A 268 36.50 2.47 -18.13
C VAL A 268 35.21 2.27 -18.92
N PRO A 269 35.22 1.48 -20.02
CA PRO A 269 34.01 1.17 -20.77
C PRO A 269 32.88 0.56 -19.92
N VAL A 270 31.65 0.94 -20.22
CA VAL A 270 30.44 0.32 -19.63
C VAL A 270 30.02 -0.87 -20.49
N GLU A 271 30.06 -2.06 -19.91
CA GLU A 271 29.71 -3.34 -20.53
C GLU A 271 28.19 -3.54 -20.60
N SER A 272 27.48 -3.18 -19.52
CA SER A 272 26.02 -3.24 -19.50
C SER A 272 25.43 -2.06 -18.74
N PHE A 273 24.38 -1.45 -19.29
CA PHE A 273 23.61 -0.38 -18.65
C PHE A 273 22.12 -0.72 -18.72
N GLN A 274 21.65 -1.45 -17.72
CA GLN A 274 20.26 -1.89 -17.62
C GLN A 274 19.50 -0.94 -16.71
N VAL A 275 18.36 -0.45 -17.16
CA VAL A 275 17.48 0.43 -16.39
C VAL A 275 16.18 -0.31 -16.24
N ASN A 276 15.88 -0.73 -15.03
CA ASN A 276 14.61 -1.37 -14.69
C ASN A 276 13.77 -0.37 -13.90
N SER A 277 12.47 -0.28 -14.14
CA SER A 277 11.58 0.44 -13.22
C SER A 277 11.56 -0.31 -11.88
N GLY A 278 11.42 0.42 -10.77
CA GLY A 278 11.13 -0.18 -9.46
C GLY A 278 9.85 -1.03 -9.49
N ILE A 279 8.91 -0.71 -10.40
CA ILE A 279 7.72 -1.52 -10.66
C ILE A 279 8.05 -2.81 -11.41
N ASP A 280 9.01 -2.80 -12.35
CA ASP A 280 9.41 -4.03 -13.05
C ASP A 280 10.09 -5.03 -12.10
N GLU A 281 10.87 -4.52 -11.14
CA GLU A 281 11.44 -5.35 -10.08
C GLU A 281 10.36 -5.87 -9.12
N ALA A 282 9.35 -5.06 -8.79
CA ALA A 282 8.23 -5.54 -8.01
C ALA A 282 7.38 -6.57 -8.76
N LYS A 283 7.18 -6.40 -10.07
CA LYS A 283 6.46 -7.34 -10.94
C LYS A 283 7.16 -8.69 -11.00
N SER A 284 8.49 -8.71 -11.13
CA SER A 284 9.26 -9.96 -11.16
C SER A 284 9.21 -10.73 -9.83
N LEU A 285 8.98 -10.03 -8.72
CA LEU A 285 8.80 -10.64 -7.40
C LEU A 285 7.35 -11.10 -7.16
N ILE A 286 6.35 -10.37 -7.66
CA ILE A 286 4.93 -10.74 -7.52
C ILE A 286 4.59 -11.94 -8.42
N GLY A 287 5.17 -12.03 -9.63
CA GLY A 287 4.98 -13.13 -10.57
C GLY A 287 3.57 -13.21 -11.16
N GLN A 288 3.43 -13.73 -12.39
CA GLN A 288 2.13 -13.96 -13.03
C GLN A 288 1.62 -15.39 -12.76
N THR A 289 2.50 -16.39 -12.69
CA THR A 289 2.08 -17.80 -12.49
C THR A 289 2.84 -18.50 -11.38
N ALA A 290 4.06 -18.06 -11.07
CA ALA A 290 4.97 -18.61 -10.07
C ALA A 290 4.80 -20.12 -9.81
N LEU A 291 4.89 -20.97 -10.83
CA LEU A 291 4.88 -22.41 -10.62
C LEU A 291 6.30 -22.84 -10.23
N LEU A 292 6.52 -23.07 -8.93
CA LEU A 292 7.79 -23.59 -8.41
C LEU A 292 7.80 -25.12 -8.44
N GLU A 293 8.74 -25.70 -9.17
CA GLU A 293 8.94 -27.14 -9.30
C GLU A 293 10.38 -27.53 -8.95
N PHE A 294 10.53 -28.68 -8.31
CA PHE A 294 11.82 -29.31 -8.09
C PHE A 294 11.90 -30.53 -9.01
N LYS A 295 12.97 -30.64 -9.80
CA LYS A 295 13.20 -31.76 -10.73
C LYS A 295 14.53 -32.44 -10.45
N GLU A 296 14.58 -33.74 -10.71
CA GLU A 296 15.84 -34.49 -10.73
C GLU A 296 16.52 -34.24 -12.08
N ARG A 297 17.65 -33.54 -12.07
CA ARG A 297 18.42 -33.24 -13.27
C ARG A 297 19.54 -34.24 -13.48
N THR A 298 19.57 -34.81 -14.68
CA THR A 298 20.64 -35.69 -15.16
C THR A 298 21.46 -34.97 -16.21
N CYS A 299 22.70 -34.65 -15.88
CA CYS A 299 23.65 -33.99 -16.78
C CYS A 299 24.38 -35.03 -17.64
N SER A 300 24.53 -34.77 -18.94
CA SER A 300 25.32 -35.61 -19.83
C SER A 300 26.82 -35.55 -19.52
N ASP A 301 27.29 -34.37 -19.09
CA ASP A 301 28.69 -34.08 -18.78
C ASP A 301 28.85 -33.34 -17.44
N ARG A 302 30.08 -33.28 -16.93
CA ARG A 302 30.43 -32.59 -15.67
C ARG A 302 30.10 -31.10 -15.67
N PHE A 303 30.07 -30.47 -16.84
CA PHE A 303 29.69 -29.06 -17.02
C PHE A 303 28.17 -28.84 -17.00
N CYS A 304 27.37 -29.90 -17.16
CA CYS A 304 25.91 -29.86 -17.19
C CYS A 304 25.32 -28.84 -18.18
N ILE A 305 25.90 -28.79 -19.38
CA ILE A 305 25.40 -27.95 -20.47
C ILE A 305 24.18 -28.63 -21.09
N ASP A 306 24.31 -29.91 -21.44
CA ASP A 306 23.18 -30.76 -21.83
C ASP A 306 22.66 -31.55 -20.64
N PHE A 307 21.36 -31.51 -20.43
CA PHE A 307 20.69 -32.17 -19.31
C PHE A 307 19.27 -32.63 -19.65
N THR A 308 18.79 -33.61 -18.89
CA THR A 308 17.40 -34.07 -18.90
C THR A 308 16.82 -33.96 -17.49
N ASP A 309 15.65 -33.34 -17.39
CA ASP A 309 14.93 -33.14 -16.14
C ASP A 309 13.80 -34.16 -16.01
N SER A 310 13.74 -34.83 -14.86
CA SER A 310 12.67 -35.75 -14.51
C SER A 310 11.85 -35.18 -13.36
N ASP A 311 10.54 -35.22 -13.49
CA ASP A 311 9.62 -34.79 -12.43
C ASP A 311 9.64 -35.80 -11.27
N ILE A 312 9.61 -35.26 -10.05
CA ILE A 312 9.62 -35.99 -8.79
C ILE A 312 8.37 -35.71 -7.95
N GLY A 313 7.46 -34.86 -8.44
CA GLY A 313 6.23 -34.48 -7.76
C GLY A 313 6.43 -33.59 -6.53
N LEU A 314 7.59 -32.94 -6.42
CA LEU A 314 7.92 -31.98 -5.35
C LEU A 314 7.73 -30.56 -5.89
N THR A 315 6.86 -29.79 -5.23
CA THR A 315 6.41 -28.47 -5.71
C THR A 315 6.58 -27.39 -4.65
N GLY A 316 6.29 -26.14 -5.00
CA GLY A 316 6.27 -25.03 -4.05
C GLY A 316 5.29 -25.20 -2.88
N ASP A 317 4.24 -26.02 -2.99
CA ASP A 317 3.34 -26.32 -1.85
C ASP A 317 4.03 -27.13 -0.75
N ASP A 318 5.05 -27.88 -1.13
CA ASP A 318 5.80 -28.73 -0.23
C ASP A 318 6.89 -27.94 0.53
N LEU A 319 7.20 -26.72 0.07
CA LEU A 319 8.17 -25.82 0.67
C LEU A 319 7.48 -24.93 1.72
N GLU A 320 7.82 -25.12 2.99
CA GLU A 320 7.27 -24.36 4.11
C GLU A 320 7.85 -22.94 4.16
N ARG A 321 9.18 -22.82 4.04
CA ARG A 321 9.92 -21.55 4.13
C ARG A 321 11.23 -21.55 3.34
N ALA A 322 11.63 -20.37 2.85
CA ALA A 322 12.98 -20.13 2.35
C ALA A 322 13.55 -18.78 2.84
N ASP A 323 14.58 -18.84 3.68
CA ASP A 323 15.14 -17.67 4.35
C ASP A 323 16.59 -17.37 3.93
N PRO A 324 16.97 -16.09 3.74
CA PRO A 324 18.35 -15.70 3.57
C PRO A 324 19.10 -15.85 4.90
N VAL A 325 20.12 -16.70 4.95
CA VAL A 325 20.95 -16.93 6.14
C VAL A 325 22.42 -16.61 5.84
N VAL A 326 23.17 -16.30 6.89
CA VAL A 326 24.63 -16.21 6.81
C VAL A 326 25.17 -17.63 6.88
N ASP A 327 26.06 -17.98 5.95
CA ASP A 327 26.64 -19.32 5.89
C ASP A 327 27.32 -19.68 7.22
N SER A 328 27.32 -20.96 7.55
CA SER A 328 27.97 -21.58 8.69
C SER A 328 29.44 -21.17 8.92
N THR A 329 30.14 -20.74 7.87
CA THR A 329 31.53 -20.25 7.94
C THR A 329 31.64 -18.77 8.33
N GLY A 330 30.54 -18.02 8.32
CA GLY A 330 30.46 -16.60 8.67
C GLY A 330 30.94 -15.63 7.58
N ILE A 331 31.38 -16.12 6.42
CA ILE A 331 32.01 -15.32 5.35
C ILE A 331 31.15 -15.25 4.07
N GLY A 332 30.02 -15.96 4.00
CA GLY A 332 29.14 -16.02 2.83
C GLY A 332 27.65 -15.93 3.16
N TRP A 333 26.83 -15.83 2.12
CA TRP A 333 25.37 -15.89 2.20
C TRP A 333 24.85 -17.17 1.58
N SER A 334 23.75 -17.69 2.11
CA SER A 334 23.15 -18.96 1.72
C SER A 334 21.63 -18.91 1.92
N ILE A 335 20.93 -19.81 1.24
CA ILE A 335 19.46 -19.90 1.32
C ILE A 335 19.10 -21.11 2.17
N SER A 336 18.47 -20.90 3.32
CA SER A 336 17.92 -21.96 4.15
C SER A 336 16.54 -22.32 3.63
N ILE A 337 16.30 -23.59 3.28
CA ILE A 337 14.99 -24.10 2.86
C ILE A 337 14.47 -25.12 3.87
N GLN A 338 13.16 -25.08 4.11
CA GLN A 338 12.45 -26.03 4.96
C GLN A 338 11.20 -26.54 4.22
N PHE A 339 11.07 -27.86 4.13
CA PHE A 339 9.88 -28.53 3.57
C PHE A 339 8.89 -28.91 4.67
N ASN A 340 7.62 -29.08 4.29
CA ASN A 340 6.58 -29.68 5.12
C ASN A 340 6.76 -31.21 5.21
N ASP A 341 5.91 -31.91 5.96
CA ASP A 341 6.03 -33.35 6.20
C ASP A 341 6.07 -34.17 4.89
N ARG A 342 5.16 -33.88 3.94
CA ARG A 342 5.12 -34.55 2.64
C ARG A 342 6.37 -34.27 1.81
N GLY A 343 6.77 -33.00 1.73
CA GLY A 343 7.96 -32.57 1.00
C GLY A 343 9.24 -33.17 1.56
N THR A 344 9.31 -33.33 2.89
CA THR A 344 10.44 -33.94 3.59
C THR A 344 10.69 -35.37 3.14
N ASP A 345 9.65 -36.18 3.01
CA ASP A 345 9.77 -37.57 2.56
C ASP A 345 10.28 -37.66 1.12
N ILE A 346 9.67 -36.90 0.21
CA ILE A 346 10.04 -36.88 -1.22
C ILE A 346 11.48 -36.36 -1.40
N PHE A 347 11.83 -35.27 -0.71
CA PHE A 347 13.15 -34.66 -0.78
C PHE A 347 14.24 -35.55 -0.15
N SER A 348 13.93 -36.26 0.93
CA SER A 348 14.81 -37.25 1.55
C SER A 348 15.11 -38.40 0.59
N ASP A 349 14.09 -38.92 -0.08
CA ASP A 349 14.26 -40.00 -1.05
C ASP A 349 15.05 -39.55 -2.28
N LEU A 350 14.81 -38.33 -2.78
CA LEU A 350 15.61 -37.73 -3.85
C LEU A 350 17.08 -37.64 -3.44
N THR A 351 17.37 -36.92 -2.36
CA THR A 351 18.74 -36.64 -1.92
C THR A 351 19.50 -37.92 -1.61
N ARG A 352 18.84 -38.94 -1.05
CA ARG A 352 19.43 -40.28 -0.84
C ARG A 352 19.94 -40.93 -2.13
N ARG A 353 19.24 -40.76 -3.25
CA ARG A 353 19.61 -41.36 -4.55
C ARG A 353 20.70 -40.58 -5.27
N ILE A 354 20.70 -39.25 -5.17
CA ILE A 354 21.60 -38.39 -5.96
C ILE A 354 22.86 -37.95 -5.22
N THR A 355 22.94 -38.13 -3.90
CA THR A 355 24.10 -37.73 -3.11
C THR A 355 25.37 -38.43 -3.59
N GLY A 356 26.42 -37.66 -3.85
CA GLY A 356 27.73 -38.18 -4.29
C GLY A 356 27.82 -38.55 -5.78
N VAL A 357 26.75 -38.31 -6.56
CA VAL A 357 26.75 -38.53 -8.01
C VAL A 357 27.05 -37.21 -8.73
N GLU A 358 28.22 -37.11 -9.38
CA GLU A 358 28.68 -35.84 -9.99
C GLU A 358 27.81 -35.35 -11.17
N THR A 359 27.07 -36.25 -11.82
CA THR A 359 26.20 -35.94 -12.97
C THR A 359 24.76 -35.61 -12.57
N LYS A 360 24.42 -35.65 -11.28
CA LYS A 360 23.05 -35.41 -10.80
C LYS A 360 22.96 -34.09 -10.04
N ARG A 361 21.89 -33.34 -10.30
CA ARG A 361 21.59 -32.07 -9.65
C ARG A 361 20.11 -31.99 -9.28
N ILE A 362 19.77 -31.08 -8.38
CA ILE A 362 18.38 -30.72 -8.09
C ILE A 362 18.11 -29.46 -8.88
N ALA A 363 17.30 -29.55 -9.94
CA ALA A 363 16.87 -28.37 -10.68
C ALA A 363 15.67 -27.75 -9.96
N ILE A 364 15.79 -26.47 -9.63
CA ILE A 364 14.71 -25.67 -9.05
C ILE A 364 14.25 -24.72 -10.15
N ILE A 365 13.02 -24.89 -10.60
CA ILE A 365 12.45 -24.21 -11.77
C ILE A 365 11.27 -23.37 -11.29
N LEU A 366 11.21 -22.12 -11.72
CA LEU A 366 10.09 -21.22 -11.48
C LEU A 366 9.58 -20.72 -12.83
N ASP A 367 8.30 -20.97 -13.14
CA ASP A 367 7.68 -20.54 -14.40
C ASP A 367 8.45 -21.02 -15.65
N ASP A 368 8.87 -22.29 -15.66
CA ASP A 368 9.70 -22.92 -16.70
C ASP A 368 11.12 -22.35 -16.86
N GLU A 369 11.52 -21.37 -16.04
CA GLU A 369 12.87 -20.82 -15.99
C GLU A 369 13.67 -21.43 -14.82
N GLN A 370 14.90 -21.84 -15.08
CA GLN A 370 15.77 -22.40 -14.04
C GLN A 370 16.24 -21.31 -13.08
N LEU A 371 15.82 -21.37 -11.82
CA LEU A 371 16.35 -20.51 -10.77
C LEU A 371 17.72 -20.98 -10.28
N LEU A 372 17.82 -22.27 -9.93
CA LEU A 372 18.96 -22.86 -9.24
C LEU A 372 19.14 -24.32 -9.65
N ALA A 373 20.39 -24.80 -9.68
CA ALA A 373 20.70 -26.20 -9.95
C ALA A 373 21.81 -26.73 -9.01
N PRO A 374 21.60 -26.76 -7.68
CA PRO A 374 22.60 -27.23 -6.73
C PRO A 374 22.87 -28.73 -6.82
N VAL A 375 24.06 -29.12 -6.37
CA VAL A 375 24.46 -30.52 -6.17
C VAL A 375 24.12 -30.97 -4.75
N ALA A 376 23.61 -32.20 -4.60
CA ALA A 376 23.36 -32.79 -3.29
C ALA A 376 24.68 -33.32 -2.68
N ARG A 377 25.12 -32.70 -1.58
CA ARG A 377 26.37 -33.09 -0.87
C ARG A 377 26.15 -34.13 0.22
N ALA A 378 24.93 -34.21 0.76
CA ALA A 378 24.57 -35.11 1.83
C ALA A 378 23.11 -35.55 1.68
N TRP A 379 22.79 -36.70 2.25
CA TRP A 379 21.40 -37.15 2.40
C TRP A 379 20.72 -36.34 3.49
N ILE A 380 19.59 -35.72 3.15
CA ILE A 380 18.84 -34.82 4.02
C ILE A 380 17.57 -35.53 4.48
N ARG A 381 17.47 -35.86 5.77
CA ARG A 381 16.38 -36.69 6.32
C ARG A 381 15.24 -35.90 6.92
N ASP A 382 15.51 -34.67 7.33
CA ASP A 382 14.67 -33.83 8.17
C ASP A 382 14.02 -32.68 7.39
N GLY A 383 14.14 -32.67 6.06
CA GLY A 383 13.49 -31.69 5.19
C GLY A 383 14.09 -30.28 5.29
N ARG A 384 15.22 -30.13 5.97
CA ARG A 384 15.93 -28.85 6.13
C ARG A 384 17.25 -28.89 5.40
N SER A 385 17.49 -27.88 4.57
CA SER A 385 18.70 -27.82 3.77
C SER A 385 19.16 -26.38 3.59
N GLU A 386 20.45 -26.23 3.29
CA GLU A 386 21.05 -24.95 2.98
C GLU A 386 21.62 -25.00 1.56
N ILE A 387 21.24 -24.03 0.72
CA ILE A 387 21.77 -23.86 -0.62
C ILE A 387 22.93 -22.87 -0.52
N THR A 388 24.15 -23.39 -0.64
CA THR A 388 25.39 -22.61 -0.59
C THR A 388 25.90 -22.28 -1.99
N GLY A 389 26.53 -21.12 -2.16
CA GLY A 389 27.15 -20.68 -3.40
C GLY A 389 27.94 -19.39 -3.21
N ASN A 390 28.55 -18.87 -4.27
CA ASN A 390 29.16 -17.54 -4.25
C ASN A 390 28.06 -16.47 -4.46
N PHE A 391 27.17 -16.35 -3.48
CA PHE A 391 26.03 -15.45 -3.58
C PHE A 391 26.31 -14.12 -2.89
N THR A 392 25.77 -13.05 -3.47
CA THR A 392 25.67 -11.75 -2.79
C THR A 392 24.46 -11.74 -1.85
N ARG A 393 24.46 -10.85 -0.85
CA ARG A 393 23.33 -10.69 0.09
C ARG A 393 22.01 -10.48 -0.64
N GLU A 394 22.00 -9.60 -1.64
CA GLU A 394 20.82 -9.28 -2.43
C GLU A 394 20.40 -10.45 -3.32
N GLU A 395 21.34 -11.19 -3.92
CA GLU A 395 21.00 -12.38 -4.72
C GLU A 395 20.33 -13.46 -3.87
N VAL A 396 20.87 -13.73 -2.67
CA VAL A 396 20.23 -14.63 -1.70
C VAL A 396 18.87 -14.11 -1.31
N ARG A 397 18.73 -12.80 -1.03
CA ARG A 397 17.43 -12.21 -0.68
C ARG A 397 16.41 -12.39 -1.79
N THR A 398 16.74 -12.01 -3.03
CA THR A 398 15.83 -12.14 -4.18
C THR A 398 15.44 -13.60 -4.43
N ARG A 399 16.40 -14.53 -4.42
CA ARG A 399 16.13 -15.96 -4.64
C ARG A 399 15.35 -16.59 -3.48
N SER A 400 15.64 -16.19 -2.24
CA SER A 400 14.86 -16.65 -1.08
C SER A 400 13.43 -16.20 -1.19
N ILE A 401 13.18 -14.95 -1.60
CA ILE A 401 11.82 -14.45 -1.86
C ILE A 401 11.15 -15.28 -2.96
N GLN A 402 11.82 -15.51 -4.08
CA GLN A 402 11.27 -16.32 -5.18
C GLN A 402 10.90 -17.74 -4.71
N LEU A 403 11.71 -18.36 -3.86
CA LEU A 403 11.45 -19.70 -3.30
C LEU A 403 10.34 -19.69 -2.23
N ASP A 404 10.46 -18.84 -1.20
CA ASP A 404 9.54 -18.73 -0.07
C ASP A 404 8.12 -18.37 -0.50
N SER A 405 8.04 -17.65 -1.62
CA SER A 405 6.79 -17.17 -2.13
C SER A 405 5.84 -18.25 -2.64
N GLY A 406 6.27 -19.52 -2.67
CA GLY A 406 5.46 -20.67 -3.07
C GLY A 406 4.87 -20.52 -4.47
N ARG A 407 3.88 -21.35 -4.82
CA ARG A 407 3.07 -21.13 -6.01
C ARG A 407 1.83 -20.30 -5.71
N LEU A 408 1.42 -19.45 -6.65
CA LEU A 408 0.13 -18.78 -6.53
C LEU A 408 -0.99 -19.84 -6.63
N PRO A 409 -1.95 -19.91 -5.66
CA PRO A 409 -3.07 -20.85 -5.72
C PRO A 409 -3.87 -20.75 -7.01
N VAL A 410 -3.85 -19.55 -7.61
CA VAL A 410 -4.51 -19.21 -8.86
C VAL A 410 -3.53 -18.37 -9.67
N PRO A 411 -3.24 -18.73 -10.94
CA PRO A 411 -2.42 -17.89 -11.81
C PRO A 411 -3.07 -16.51 -11.99
N LEU A 412 -2.26 -15.46 -12.14
CA LEU A 412 -2.70 -14.08 -12.25
C LEU A 412 -2.14 -13.41 -13.51
N LYS A 413 -3.00 -12.71 -14.24
CA LYS A 413 -2.62 -11.84 -15.36
C LYS A 413 -2.75 -10.37 -14.98
N ILE A 414 -1.82 -9.55 -15.43
CA ILE A 414 -1.86 -8.10 -15.20
C ILE A 414 -2.82 -7.49 -16.24
N ILE A 415 -3.89 -6.86 -15.78
CA ILE A 415 -4.87 -6.20 -16.65
C ILE A 415 -4.71 -4.67 -16.67
N GLN A 416 -4.06 -4.11 -15.65
CA GLN A 416 -3.80 -2.68 -15.57
C GLN A 416 -2.48 -2.42 -14.83
N GLU A 417 -1.69 -1.52 -15.39
CA GLU A 417 -0.47 -1.00 -14.78
C GLU A 417 -0.48 0.52 -14.86
N SER A 418 -0.18 1.18 -13.75
CA SER A 418 0.06 2.62 -13.68
C SER A 418 1.25 2.89 -12.78
N ASP A 419 2.21 3.64 -13.30
CA ASP A 419 3.30 4.23 -12.52
C ASP A 419 2.93 5.67 -12.13
N VAL A 420 3.24 6.06 -10.91
CA VAL A 420 3.07 7.43 -10.43
C VAL A 420 4.43 7.94 -9.98
N ASP A 421 4.97 8.94 -10.67
CA ASP A 421 6.27 9.53 -10.33
C ASP A 421 6.29 10.13 -8.91
N ALA A 422 7.32 9.81 -8.14
CA ALA A 422 7.52 10.34 -6.78
C ALA A 422 7.63 11.87 -6.73
N LEU A 423 8.20 12.47 -7.78
CA LEU A 423 8.35 13.92 -7.90
C LEU A 423 6.99 14.62 -7.98
N LEU A 424 6.07 14.12 -8.82
CA LEU A 424 4.72 14.66 -8.96
C LEU A 424 3.94 14.57 -7.65
N GLY A 425 4.09 13.46 -6.92
CA GLY A 425 3.44 13.27 -5.63
C GLY A 425 3.96 14.22 -4.54
N SER A 426 5.29 14.37 -4.42
CA SER A 426 5.91 15.27 -3.44
C SER A 426 5.59 16.74 -3.70
N GLU A 427 5.53 17.16 -4.98
CA GLU A 427 5.15 18.50 -5.35
C GLU A 427 3.66 18.76 -5.09
N SER A 428 2.80 17.79 -5.42
CA SER A 428 1.36 17.87 -5.13
C SER A 428 1.10 17.98 -3.63
N LEU A 429 1.79 17.18 -2.81
CA LEU A 429 1.72 17.28 -1.35
C LEU A 429 2.09 18.68 -0.85
N LYS A 430 3.19 19.25 -1.34
CA LYS A 430 3.64 20.60 -0.95
C LYS A 430 2.61 21.67 -1.34
N ARG A 431 2.07 21.59 -2.57
CA ARG A 431 1.06 22.52 -3.07
C ARG A 431 -0.25 22.40 -2.27
N SER A 432 -0.71 21.19 -2.00
CA SER A 432 -1.93 20.94 -1.21
C SER A 432 -1.78 21.37 0.25
N LEU A 433 -0.60 21.15 0.86
CA LEU A 433 -0.30 21.63 2.20
C LEU A 433 -0.32 23.16 2.26
N MET A 434 0.32 23.83 1.29
CA MET A 434 0.33 25.29 1.20
C MET A 434 -1.09 25.84 0.99
N ALA A 435 -1.88 25.24 0.09
CA ALA A 435 -3.28 25.61 -0.12
C ALA A 435 -4.12 25.42 1.15
N GLY A 436 -3.91 24.32 1.87
CA GLY A 436 -4.57 24.04 3.14
C GLY A 436 -4.26 25.06 4.23
N ILE A 437 -2.97 25.43 4.41
CA ILE A 437 -2.55 26.44 5.39
C ILE A 437 -3.10 27.82 5.03
N VAL A 438 -3.04 28.22 3.76
CA VAL A 438 -3.59 29.50 3.29
C VAL A 438 -5.11 29.53 3.48
N GLY A 439 -5.81 28.46 3.10
CA GLY A 439 -7.26 28.33 3.27
C GLY A 439 -7.69 28.39 4.74
N LEU A 440 -7.00 27.63 5.62
CA LEU A 440 -7.20 27.68 7.06
C LEU A 440 -6.98 29.10 7.61
N GLY A 441 -5.91 29.77 7.20
CA GLY A 441 -5.59 31.15 7.58
C GLY A 441 -6.67 32.15 7.17
N LEU A 442 -7.16 32.07 5.94
CA LEU A 442 -8.24 32.93 5.44
C LEU A 442 -9.55 32.72 6.19
N VAL A 443 -9.91 31.46 6.48
CA VAL A 443 -11.13 31.15 7.25
C VAL A 443 -11.01 31.65 8.69
N MET A 444 -9.87 31.46 9.35
CA MET A 444 -9.61 32.02 10.69
C MET A 444 -9.70 33.54 10.69
N LEU A 445 -9.07 34.20 9.69
CA LEU A 445 -9.13 35.66 9.55
C LEU A 445 -10.56 36.15 9.38
N PHE A 446 -11.34 35.51 8.52
CA PHE A 446 -12.76 35.82 8.32
C PHE A 446 -13.56 35.67 9.63
N MET A 447 -13.37 34.57 10.35
CA MET A 447 -14.06 34.32 11.61
C MET A 447 -13.75 35.39 12.65
N VAL A 448 -12.47 35.74 12.81
CA VAL A 448 -12.04 36.80 13.75
C VAL A 448 -12.56 38.17 13.32
N ALA A 449 -12.50 38.50 12.04
CA ALA A 449 -12.97 39.79 11.52
C ALA A 449 -14.49 39.98 11.71
N TYR A 450 -15.29 38.94 11.42
CA TYR A 450 -16.75 39.01 11.49
C TYR A 450 -17.29 38.80 12.91
N TYR A 451 -16.79 37.79 13.63
CA TYR A 451 -17.30 37.37 14.95
C TYR A 451 -16.45 37.85 16.14
N ARG A 452 -15.38 38.63 15.91
CA ARG A 452 -14.52 39.21 16.96
C ARG A 452 -14.00 38.16 17.96
N MET A 453 -14.32 38.29 19.25
CA MET A 453 -13.86 37.35 20.29
C MET A 453 -14.45 35.94 20.12
N ALA A 454 -15.71 35.83 19.70
CA ALA A 454 -16.28 34.51 19.36
C ALA A 454 -15.55 33.91 18.14
N GLY A 455 -15.16 34.76 17.19
CA GLY A 455 -14.30 34.39 16.06
C GLY A 455 -12.94 33.83 16.48
N LEU A 456 -12.30 34.46 17.46
CA LEU A 456 -11.03 33.97 18.03
C LEU A 456 -11.20 32.60 18.69
N VAL A 457 -12.32 32.38 19.40
CA VAL A 457 -12.66 31.06 19.97
C VAL A 457 -12.79 30.03 18.87
N ALA A 458 -13.52 30.33 17.79
CA ALA A 458 -13.64 29.43 16.66
C ALA A 458 -12.30 29.15 15.98
N ALA A 459 -11.43 30.16 15.83
CA ALA A 459 -10.10 29.96 15.26
C ALA A 459 -9.24 29.00 16.11
N VAL A 460 -9.23 29.17 17.44
CA VAL A 460 -8.53 28.23 18.35
C VAL A 460 -9.17 26.83 18.29
N SER A 461 -10.49 26.75 18.31
CA SER A 461 -11.22 25.48 18.18
C SER A 461 -10.90 24.75 16.87
N LEU A 462 -10.74 25.51 15.77
CA LEU A 462 -10.37 24.98 14.47
C LEU A 462 -8.93 24.44 14.43
N VAL A 463 -7.98 25.09 15.11
CA VAL A 463 -6.62 24.57 15.27
C VAL A 463 -6.64 23.26 16.08
N VAL A 464 -7.38 23.22 17.18
CA VAL A 464 -7.56 21.99 17.99
C VAL A 464 -8.18 20.88 17.15
N TYR A 465 -9.19 21.20 16.34
CA TYR A 465 -9.80 20.28 15.39
C TYR A 465 -8.77 19.70 14.41
N SER A 466 -7.99 20.55 13.74
CA SER A 466 -6.97 20.11 12.79
C SER A 466 -5.93 19.20 13.45
N LEU A 467 -5.50 19.50 14.68
CA LEU A 467 -4.57 18.66 15.44
C LEU A 467 -5.17 17.28 15.78
N ILE A 468 -6.44 17.24 16.20
CA ILE A 468 -7.13 15.99 16.50
C ILE A 468 -7.23 15.12 15.24
N VAL A 469 -7.65 15.69 14.10
CA VAL A 469 -7.79 14.91 12.85
C VAL A 469 -6.44 14.39 12.37
N LEU A 470 -5.38 15.21 12.39
CA LEU A 470 -4.03 14.76 12.02
C LEU A 470 -3.50 13.68 12.98
N ALA A 471 -3.77 13.78 14.28
CA ALA A 471 -3.41 12.75 15.25
C ALA A 471 -4.17 11.44 14.99
N ILE A 472 -5.44 11.50 14.60
CA ILE A 472 -6.23 10.32 14.22
C ILE A 472 -5.62 9.64 12.99
N PHE A 473 -5.26 10.38 11.93
CA PHE A 473 -4.61 9.82 10.74
C PHE A 473 -3.26 9.16 11.05
N LYS A 474 -2.56 9.62 12.09
CA LYS A 474 -1.31 9.00 12.53
C LYS A 474 -1.53 7.72 13.36
N MET A 475 -2.52 7.75 14.25
CA MET A 475 -2.75 6.66 15.21
C MET A 475 -3.46 5.46 14.57
N ILE A 476 -4.37 5.73 13.63
CA ILE A 476 -5.05 4.71 12.82
C ILE A 476 -4.16 4.42 11.60
N PRO A 477 -3.97 3.15 11.19
CA PRO A 477 -3.13 2.79 10.04
C PRO A 477 -3.80 3.14 8.70
N ILE A 478 -4.12 4.41 8.48
CA ILE A 478 -4.66 4.93 7.21
C ILE A 478 -3.49 5.52 6.42
N THR A 479 -3.33 5.10 5.17
CA THR A 479 -2.39 5.69 4.23
C THR A 479 -2.99 6.96 3.63
N LEU A 480 -2.38 8.12 3.91
CA LEU A 480 -2.83 9.41 3.42
C LEU A 480 -2.62 9.51 1.90
N THR A 481 -3.69 9.68 1.14
CA THR A 481 -3.62 9.92 -0.33
C THR A 481 -4.07 11.35 -0.65
N LEU A 482 -4.00 11.75 -1.92
CA LEU A 482 -4.48 13.06 -2.36
C LEU A 482 -5.98 13.25 -2.07
N SER A 483 -6.77 12.17 -2.17
CA SER A 483 -8.20 12.17 -1.86
C SER A 483 -8.48 12.36 -0.36
N HIS A 484 -7.67 11.78 0.53
CA HIS A 484 -7.75 12.05 1.96
C HIS A 484 -7.48 13.52 2.28
N ILE A 485 -6.50 14.15 1.61
CA ILE A 485 -6.23 15.58 1.77
C ILE A 485 -7.42 16.42 1.29
N GLY A 486 -8.04 16.06 0.15
CA GLY A 486 -9.25 16.72 -0.34
C GLY A 486 -10.42 16.65 0.66
N GLY A 487 -10.67 15.46 1.22
CA GLY A 487 -11.69 15.27 2.26
C GLY A 487 -11.40 16.08 3.53
N PHE A 488 -10.13 16.15 3.92
CA PHE A 488 -9.70 16.96 5.06
C PHE A 488 -9.92 18.45 4.81
N ILE A 489 -9.56 18.98 3.64
CA ILE A 489 -9.79 20.38 3.28
C ILE A 489 -11.29 20.71 3.31
N LEU A 490 -12.15 19.85 2.75
CA LEU A 490 -13.60 20.04 2.81
C LEU A 490 -14.12 20.04 4.26
N SER A 491 -13.59 19.14 5.10
CA SER A 491 -13.99 19.04 6.50
C SER A 491 -13.67 20.28 7.33
N ILE A 492 -12.61 21.05 6.97
CA ILE A 492 -12.29 22.33 7.62
C ILE A 492 -13.45 23.32 7.45
N GLY A 493 -14.06 23.40 6.27
CA GLY A 493 -15.21 24.27 6.01
C GLY A 493 -16.42 23.90 6.87
N MET A 494 -16.74 22.60 6.94
CA MET A 494 -17.84 22.11 7.78
C MET A 494 -17.60 22.30 9.28
N ALA A 495 -16.35 22.19 9.74
CA ALA A 495 -16.02 22.42 11.15
C ALA A 495 -16.28 23.87 11.59
N VAL A 496 -16.20 24.82 10.66
CA VAL A 496 -16.49 26.23 10.93
C VAL A 496 -17.98 26.54 10.88
N ASP A 497 -18.74 25.86 10.02
CA ASP A 497 -20.20 26.03 9.90
C ASP A 497 -20.93 25.81 11.23
N ALA A 498 -20.56 24.76 11.97
CA ALA A 498 -21.14 24.50 13.30
C ALA A 498 -20.91 25.66 14.28
N ASN A 499 -19.71 26.26 14.28
CA ASN A 499 -19.38 27.41 15.12
C ASN A 499 -20.17 28.66 14.70
N VAL A 500 -20.32 28.90 13.40
CA VAL A 500 -21.12 30.01 12.86
C VAL A 500 -22.57 29.91 13.35
N LEU A 501 -23.19 28.73 13.24
CA LEU A 501 -24.58 28.53 13.64
C LEU A 501 -24.79 28.75 15.15
N ILE A 502 -23.85 28.30 15.99
CA ILE A 502 -23.87 28.58 17.44
C ILE A 502 -23.78 30.08 17.70
N PHE A 503 -22.88 30.79 17.02
CA PHE A 503 -22.66 32.21 17.26
C PHE A 503 -23.80 33.09 16.79
N GLU A 504 -24.46 32.75 15.68
CA GLU A 504 -25.66 33.47 15.24
C GLU A 504 -26.82 33.28 16.23
N ARG A 505 -27.04 32.04 16.73
CA ARG A 505 -28.05 31.81 17.77
C ARG A 505 -27.71 32.53 19.06
N MET A 506 -26.44 32.54 19.47
CA MET A 506 -25.99 33.30 20.64
C MET A 506 -26.20 34.81 20.45
N LYS A 507 -25.90 35.36 19.27
CA LYS A 507 -26.13 36.78 18.93
C LYS A 507 -27.61 37.14 19.00
N GLU A 508 -28.49 36.28 18.49
CA GLU A 508 -29.95 36.44 18.56
C GLU A 508 -30.41 36.60 20.03
N GLU A 509 -29.88 35.77 20.93
CA GLU A 509 -30.22 35.81 22.36
C GLU A 509 -29.63 37.03 23.09
N VAL A 510 -28.40 37.42 22.75
CA VAL A 510 -27.80 38.66 23.26
C VAL A 510 -28.60 39.89 22.81
N ARG A 511 -29.14 39.88 21.58
CA ARG A 511 -29.99 40.97 21.06
C ARG A 511 -31.29 41.12 21.83
N ILE A 512 -31.83 40.03 22.37
CA ILE A 512 -33.03 40.01 23.23
C ILE A 512 -32.71 40.53 24.66
N GLY A 513 -31.44 40.82 24.97
CA GLY A 513 -31.01 41.40 26.24
C GLY A 513 -30.63 40.36 27.31
N ARG A 514 -30.47 39.09 26.94
CA ARG A 514 -30.01 38.04 27.86
C ARG A 514 -28.52 38.23 28.20
N THR A 515 -28.12 37.76 29.38
CA THR A 515 -26.72 37.78 29.80
C THR A 515 -25.89 36.85 28.92
N LEU A 516 -24.62 37.18 28.66
CA LEU A 516 -23.75 36.37 27.80
C LEU A 516 -23.70 34.89 28.22
N ALA A 517 -23.68 34.61 29.52
CA ALA A 517 -23.70 33.24 30.06
C ALA A 517 -24.98 32.47 29.67
N SER A 518 -26.14 33.11 29.80
CA SER A 518 -27.43 32.53 29.43
C SER A 518 -27.56 32.40 27.91
N SER A 519 -27.13 33.42 27.15
CA SER A 519 -27.16 33.40 25.68
C SER A 519 -26.27 32.31 25.09
N MET A 520 -25.12 32.03 25.71
CA MET A 520 -24.28 30.89 25.31
C MET A 520 -25.03 29.57 25.50
N GLU A 521 -25.54 29.29 26.70
CA GLU A 521 -26.22 28.02 26.97
C GLU A 521 -27.44 27.78 26.07
N VAL A 522 -28.28 28.81 25.88
CA VAL A 522 -29.43 28.73 24.99
C VAL A 522 -29.00 28.61 23.53
N GLY A 523 -27.99 29.38 23.11
CA GLY A 523 -27.45 29.33 21.75
C GLY A 523 -26.95 27.94 21.37
N PHE A 524 -26.17 27.29 22.23
CA PHE A 524 -25.70 25.91 22.04
C PHE A 524 -26.87 24.91 21.96
N ASN A 525 -27.82 24.98 22.89
CA ASN A 525 -28.96 24.06 22.92
C ASN A 525 -29.87 24.20 21.69
N ARG A 526 -30.07 25.42 21.19
CA ARG A 526 -30.90 25.71 20.01
C ARG A 526 -30.18 25.38 18.70
N ALA A 527 -28.86 25.51 18.66
CA ALA A 527 -28.04 25.15 17.51
C ALA A 527 -27.83 23.63 17.36
N TRP A 528 -27.84 22.88 18.45
CA TRP A 528 -27.49 21.46 18.48
C TRP A 528 -28.28 20.56 17.51
N PRO A 529 -29.62 20.65 17.39
CA PRO A 529 -30.36 19.81 16.45
C PRO A 529 -29.93 20.03 15.00
N ALA A 530 -29.77 21.29 14.58
CA ALA A 530 -29.33 21.62 13.22
C ALA A 530 -27.92 21.11 12.91
N ILE A 531 -26.98 21.25 13.86
CA ILE A 531 -25.60 20.77 13.71
C ILE A 531 -25.57 19.25 13.62
N ARG A 532 -26.31 18.57 14.50
CA ARG A 532 -26.40 17.11 14.49
C ARG A 532 -27.00 16.60 13.19
N ASP A 533 -28.14 17.14 12.79
CA ASP A 533 -28.90 16.65 11.63
C ASP A 533 -28.12 16.91 10.32
N GLY A 534 -27.45 18.07 10.21
CA GLY A 534 -26.56 18.37 9.07
C GLY A 534 -25.37 17.43 8.97
N ASN A 535 -24.63 17.23 10.06
CA ASN A 535 -23.48 16.31 10.06
C ASN A 535 -23.90 14.84 9.88
N PHE A 536 -25.05 14.44 10.43
CA PHE A 536 -25.57 13.09 10.25
C PHE A 536 -25.93 12.80 8.79
N SER A 537 -26.49 13.80 8.08
CA SER A 537 -26.69 13.69 6.63
C SER A 537 -25.37 13.46 5.89
N THR A 538 -24.31 14.21 6.23
CA THR A 538 -22.98 14.02 5.63
C THR A 538 -22.41 12.63 5.94
N LEU A 539 -22.60 12.12 7.17
CA LEU A 539 -22.19 10.77 7.54
C LEU A 539 -22.89 9.70 6.69
N ILE A 540 -24.19 9.84 6.42
CA ILE A 540 -24.91 8.95 5.52
C ILE A 540 -24.29 9.00 4.12
N THR A 541 -23.98 10.20 3.60
CA THR A 541 -23.30 10.35 2.32
C THR A 541 -21.94 9.66 2.29
N CYS A 542 -21.13 9.81 3.35
CA CYS A 542 -19.85 9.10 3.49
C CYS A 542 -20.03 7.57 3.45
N ILE A 543 -21.02 7.03 4.17
CA ILE A 543 -21.31 5.59 4.19
C ILE A 543 -21.68 5.09 2.79
N VAL A 544 -22.52 5.84 2.06
CA VAL A 544 -22.90 5.50 0.68
C VAL A 544 -21.68 5.55 -0.25
N LEU A 545 -20.82 6.56 -0.11
CA LEU A 545 -19.60 6.69 -0.92
C LEU A 545 -18.60 5.57 -0.66
N ILE A 546 -18.43 5.14 0.60
CA ILE A 546 -17.58 3.99 0.96
C ILE A 546 -18.15 2.72 0.32
N TRP A 547 -19.44 2.46 0.51
CA TRP A 547 -20.11 1.29 -0.05
C TRP A 547 -20.01 1.21 -1.58
N PHE A 548 -20.14 2.36 -2.27
CA PHE A 548 -20.03 2.44 -3.72
C PHE A 548 -18.58 2.33 -4.20
N GLY A 549 -17.64 2.93 -3.47
CA GLY A 549 -16.21 2.87 -3.75
C GLY A 549 -15.66 1.45 -3.70
N ASP A 550 -16.06 0.68 -2.69
CA ASP A 550 -15.63 -0.71 -2.51
C ASP A 550 -16.17 -1.63 -3.62
N ARG A 551 -17.39 -1.36 -4.11
CA ARG A 551 -18.06 -2.23 -5.11
C ARG A 551 -17.64 -1.96 -6.56
N LEU A 552 -17.19 -0.75 -6.87
CA LEU A 552 -16.83 -0.35 -8.23
C LEU A 552 -15.32 -0.12 -8.43
N GLY A 553 -14.50 -0.53 -7.47
CA GLY A 553 -13.04 -0.37 -7.54
C GLY A 553 -12.58 1.10 -7.46
N GLY A 554 -13.43 2.00 -6.94
CA GLY A 554 -13.18 3.43 -6.87
C GLY A 554 -12.38 3.84 -5.63
N GLY A 555 -11.16 3.32 -5.45
CA GLY A 555 -10.35 3.55 -4.24
C GLY A 555 -10.10 5.03 -3.89
N LEU A 556 -10.11 5.91 -4.90
CA LEU A 556 -9.99 7.37 -4.70
C LEU A 556 -11.17 7.95 -3.91
N ILE A 557 -12.40 7.48 -4.16
CA ILE A 557 -13.62 7.99 -3.52
C ILE A 557 -13.71 7.50 -2.08
N THR A 558 -13.33 6.25 -1.82
CA THR A 558 -13.31 5.66 -0.47
C THR A 558 -12.41 6.45 0.48
N GLY A 559 -11.18 6.79 0.04
CA GLY A 559 -10.26 7.60 0.85
C GLY A 559 -10.78 9.01 1.18
N PHE A 560 -11.43 9.66 0.20
CA PHE A 560 -12.09 10.95 0.43
C PHE A 560 -13.20 10.84 1.47
N ALA A 561 -14.06 9.82 1.35
CA ALA A 561 -15.19 9.61 2.24
C ALA A 561 -14.77 9.28 3.68
N ILE A 562 -13.73 8.45 3.87
CA ILE A 562 -13.16 8.12 5.19
C ILE A 562 -12.59 9.38 5.86
N SER A 563 -11.82 10.17 5.13
CA SER A 563 -11.25 11.43 5.63
C SER A 563 -12.35 12.41 6.05
N LEU A 564 -13.37 12.57 5.21
CA LEU A 564 -14.53 13.42 5.49
C LEU A 564 -15.30 12.93 6.73
N MET A 565 -15.52 11.62 6.86
CA MET A 565 -16.21 11.01 7.99
C MET A 565 -15.48 11.26 9.32
N ILE A 566 -14.16 11.05 9.35
CA ILE A 566 -13.32 11.36 10.52
C ILE A 566 -13.40 12.85 10.86
N GLY A 567 -13.34 13.70 9.85
CA GLY A 567 -13.49 15.15 10.01
C GLY A 567 -14.84 15.54 10.60
N VAL A 568 -15.94 14.95 10.14
CA VAL A 568 -17.29 15.21 10.67
C VAL A 568 -17.41 14.80 12.14
N PHE A 569 -16.90 13.62 12.52
CA PHE A 569 -16.93 13.20 13.93
C PHE A 569 -16.09 14.14 14.81
N ALA A 570 -14.88 14.49 14.37
CA ALA A 570 -14.01 15.40 15.09
C ALA A 570 -14.62 16.81 15.19
N SER A 571 -15.30 17.29 14.14
CA SER A 571 -15.90 18.62 14.10
C SER A 571 -17.11 18.74 15.03
N MET A 572 -17.96 17.72 15.07
CA MET A 572 -19.07 17.66 16.03
C MET A 572 -18.55 17.67 17.47
N PHE A 573 -17.49 16.91 17.76
CA PHE A 573 -16.87 16.89 19.08
C PHE A 573 -16.27 18.25 19.46
N THR A 574 -15.51 18.88 18.56
CA THR A 574 -14.83 20.16 18.85
C THR A 574 -15.83 21.32 18.98
N ALA A 575 -16.85 21.39 18.12
CA ALA A 575 -17.86 22.43 18.19
C ALA A 575 -18.64 22.40 19.50
N VAL A 576 -18.99 21.22 20.02
CA VAL A 576 -19.79 21.09 21.25
C VAL A 576 -18.94 21.24 22.50
N VAL A 577 -17.77 20.60 22.52
CA VAL A 577 -16.99 20.45 23.75
C VAL A 577 -15.93 21.54 23.84
N VAL A 578 -15.13 21.73 22.79
CA VAL A 578 -14.00 22.68 22.80
C VAL A 578 -14.51 24.12 22.77
N SER A 579 -15.38 24.47 21.83
CA SER A 579 -15.89 25.84 21.70
C SER A 579 -16.68 26.28 22.94
N ARG A 580 -17.48 25.37 23.53
CA ARG A 580 -18.23 25.65 24.78
C ARG A 580 -17.30 25.90 25.96
N ASN A 581 -16.29 25.05 26.17
CA ASN A 581 -15.34 25.20 27.28
C ASN A 581 -14.51 26.48 27.13
N LEU A 582 -14.06 26.80 25.91
CA LEU A 582 -13.25 27.99 25.67
C LEU A 582 -14.07 29.29 25.89
N LEU A 583 -15.33 29.30 25.49
CA LEU A 583 -16.26 30.41 25.77
C LEU A 583 -16.54 30.57 27.27
N GLN A 584 -16.75 29.47 28.00
CA GLN A 584 -16.93 29.49 29.45
C GLN A 584 -15.69 30.02 30.17
N LEU A 585 -14.49 29.61 29.73
CA LEU A 585 -13.23 30.09 30.26
C LEU A 585 -13.05 31.60 30.05
N LEU A 586 -13.38 32.11 28.85
CA LEU A 586 -13.36 33.55 28.58
C LEU A 586 -14.38 34.35 29.41
N ALA A 587 -15.57 33.79 29.63
CA ALA A 587 -16.56 34.39 30.52
C ALA A 587 -16.05 34.43 31.97
N TRP A 588 -15.33 33.41 32.41
CA TRP A 588 -14.77 33.31 33.77
C TRP A 588 -13.60 34.29 34.01
N ILE A 589 -12.73 34.50 33.02
CA ILE A 589 -11.62 35.49 33.07
C ILE A 589 -12.15 36.95 33.13
N GLY A 590 -13.48 37.15 33.08
CA GLY A 590 -14.12 38.45 33.25
C GLY A 590 -14.28 39.24 31.95
N LEU A 591 -13.81 38.71 30.81
CA LEU A 591 -14.03 39.30 29.49
C LEU A 591 -15.51 39.22 29.07
N GLY A 592 -16.29 38.31 29.66
CA GLY A 592 -17.74 38.21 29.42
C GLY A 592 -18.55 39.43 29.87
N ARG A 593 -17.97 40.34 30.66
CA ARG A 593 -18.61 41.61 31.05
C ARG A 593 -18.63 42.65 29.92
N LYS A 594 -17.74 42.51 28.92
CA LYS A 594 -17.68 43.41 27.75
C LYS A 594 -18.40 42.78 26.56
N ILE A 595 -19.73 42.86 26.56
CA ILE A 595 -20.58 42.24 25.52
C ILE A 595 -20.25 42.79 24.11
N SER A 596 -19.76 44.04 24.01
CA SER A 596 -19.31 44.65 22.75
C SER A 596 -18.15 43.93 22.04
N LEU A 597 -17.43 43.05 22.75
CA LEU A 597 -16.38 42.22 22.16
C LEU A 597 -16.93 40.97 21.47
N PHE A 598 -18.16 40.56 21.79
CA PHE A 598 -18.81 39.35 21.29
C PHE A 598 -19.91 39.65 20.25
N THR A 599 -20.36 40.90 20.17
CA THR A 599 -21.34 41.34 19.17
C THR A 599 -20.92 42.68 18.53
N PRO A 600 -20.98 42.82 17.19
CA PRO A 600 -20.68 44.09 16.52
C PRO A 600 -21.75 45.18 16.75
N GLU A 601 -22.95 44.80 17.19
CA GLU A 601 -24.09 45.69 17.38
C GLU A 601 -24.04 46.48 18.69
N ARG A 602 -24.47 47.75 18.64
CA ARG A 602 -24.66 48.58 19.84
C ARG A 602 -25.93 48.13 20.56
N LEU A 603 -25.79 47.52 21.73
CA LEU A 603 -26.92 47.16 22.59
C LEU A 603 -27.62 48.44 23.07
N ARG A 604 -28.92 48.58 22.80
CA ARG A 604 -29.77 49.62 23.41
C ARG A 604 -29.78 49.39 24.91
N ARG A 605 -29.24 50.33 25.69
CA ARG A 605 -29.35 50.27 27.15
C ARG A 605 -30.82 50.51 27.51
N ALA A 606 -31.33 49.75 28.48
CA ALA A 606 -32.70 49.88 28.97
C ALA A 606 -33.03 51.29 29.53
N GLY A 607 -32.05 52.17 29.72
CA GLY A 607 -32.25 53.57 30.08
C GLY A 607 -32.73 54.48 28.94
N ASP A 608 -32.52 54.12 27.67
CA ASP A 608 -32.90 54.98 26.54
C ASP A 608 -34.40 54.89 26.21
N ALA A 609 -35.12 53.90 26.75
CA ALA A 609 -36.57 53.79 26.60
C ALA A 609 -37.33 54.73 27.56
N ALA A 610 -36.71 55.14 28.67
CA ALA A 610 -37.34 56.03 29.65
C ALA A 610 -37.21 57.53 29.29
N ALA A 611 -36.31 57.89 28.38
CA ALA A 611 -36.08 59.27 27.95
C ALA A 611 -36.83 59.69 26.67
N GLY A 612 -37.53 58.75 26.01
CA GLY A 612 -38.30 58.99 24.78
C GLY A 612 -39.81 59.12 24.99
N GLY A 613 -40.27 59.15 26.24
CA GLY A 613 -41.67 59.28 26.63
C GLY A 613 -41.86 60.43 27.61
N SER A 614 -41.68 61.65 27.14
CA SER A 614 -42.15 62.88 27.78
C SER A 614 -42.58 63.88 26.72
#